data_AF-A0A1G1Z939-F1
#
_entry.id   AF-A0A1G1Z939-F1
#
_cell.length_a   1.000
_cell.length_b   1.000
_cell.length_c   1.000
_cell.angle_alpha   90.00
_cell.angle_beta   90.00
_cell.angle_gamma   90.00
#
_symmetry.space_group_name_H-M   'P 1'
#
loop_
_entity.id
_entity.type
_entity.pdbx_description
1 polymer ?
#
loop_
_entity_poly.entity_id
_entity_poly.type
_entity_poly.pdbx_seq_one_letter_code
_entity_poly.pdbx_strand_id
1 'polypeptide(L)'
;MKFIKSIFNIRDSKKKLLYIILLTFLLSFIVARIWSIYYGHSIYIRGFHIHHFYFGMLLLSVGGILGILSKTKEYLQAASLLIGAGIGLFADEIGLLLNCTTTKRVCEYAFPGTYDIIISISAIILISIVATSFVGKNSDSN
;
A
#
# COMPACT_ATOMS: atom_id res chain seq x y z
N MET A 1 -21.84 9.89 -28.68
CA MET A 1 -21.45 8.55 -28.17
C MET A 1 -19.98 8.41 -27.70
N LYS A 2 -18.99 9.09 -28.29
CA LYS A 2 -17.57 8.98 -27.87
C LYS A 2 -17.26 9.55 -26.46
N PHE A 3 -17.96 10.61 -26.04
CA PHE A 3 -17.75 11.29 -24.76
C PHE A 3 -18.15 10.42 -23.55
N ILE A 4 -19.36 9.84 -23.58
CA ILE A 4 -19.87 8.95 -22.52
C ILE A 4 -19.00 7.70 -22.36
N LYS A 5 -18.54 7.11 -23.48
CA LYS A 5 -17.63 5.96 -23.48
C LYS A 5 -16.25 6.29 -22.87
N SER A 6 -15.79 7.54 -23.02
CA SER A 6 -14.53 8.01 -22.41
C SER A 6 -14.64 8.10 -20.89
N ILE A 7 -15.74 8.67 -20.38
CA ILE A 7 -16.02 8.79 -18.94
C ILE A 7 -16.08 7.41 -18.27
N PHE A 8 -16.80 6.45 -18.87
CA PHE A 8 -16.89 5.08 -18.36
C PHE A 8 -15.52 4.39 -18.32
N ASN A 9 -14.72 4.50 -19.39
CA ASN A 9 -13.40 3.89 -19.49
C ASN A 9 -12.39 4.46 -18.46
N ILE A 10 -12.46 5.76 -18.16
CA ILE A 10 -11.61 6.40 -17.14
C ILE A 10 -11.99 5.90 -15.74
N ARG A 11 -13.29 5.72 -15.47
CA ARG A 11 -13.82 5.26 -14.18
C ARG A 11 -13.42 3.82 -13.86
N ASP A 12 -13.57 2.91 -14.83
CA ASP A 12 -13.12 1.52 -14.67
C ASP A 12 -11.60 1.42 -14.53
N SER A 13 -10.86 2.32 -15.19
CA SER A 13 -9.40 2.38 -15.06
C SER A 13 -8.99 2.76 -13.63
N LYS A 14 -9.62 3.76 -13.00
CA LYS A 14 -9.29 4.16 -11.61
C LYS A 14 -9.60 3.07 -10.58
N LYS A 15 -10.74 2.39 -10.72
CA LYS A 15 -11.08 1.25 -9.85
C LYS A 15 -10.05 0.13 -9.96
N LYS A 16 -9.61 -0.19 -11.18
CA LYS A 16 -8.57 -1.17 -11.43
C LYS A 16 -7.26 -0.80 -10.71
N LEU A 17 -6.85 0.47 -10.76
CA LEU A 17 -5.65 0.94 -10.07
C LEU A 17 -5.75 0.77 -8.55
N LEU A 18 -6.88 1.15 -7.94
CA LEU A 18 -7.11 0.97 -6.50
C LEU A 18 -7.12 -0.51 -6.09
N TYR A 19 -7.67 -1.38 -6.93
CA TYR A 19 -7.65 -2.82 -6.69
C TYR A 19 -6.21 -3.39 -6.73
N ILE A 20 -5.38 -2.91 -7.66
CA ILE A 20 -3.95 -3.27 -7.72
C ILE A 20 -3.25 -2.85 -6.42
N ILE A 21 -3.50 -1.62 -5.95
CA ILE A 21 -2.93 -1.13 -4.67
C ILE A 21 -3.33 -2.06 -3.53
N LEU A 22 -4.63 -2.37 -3.38
CA LEU A 22 -5.12 -3.24 -2.30
C LEU A 22 -4.48 -4.63 -2.34
N LEU A 23 -4.46 -5.26 -3.52
CA LEU A 23 -3.94 -6.62 -3.69
C LEU A 23 -2.44 -6.68 -3.37
N THR A 24 -1.67 -5.74 -3.92
CA THR A 24 -0.20 -5.71 -3.73
C THR A 24 0.19 -5.30 -2.32
N PHE A 25 -0.60 -4.46 -1.67
CA PHE A 25 -0.50 -4.16 -0.24
C PHE A 25 -0.65 -5.43 0.62
N LEU A 26 -1.75 -6.16 0.47
CA LEU A 26 -2.00 -7.36 1.27
C LEU A 26 -0.94 -8.44 1.01
N LEU A 27 -0.58 -8.67 -0.26
CA LEU A 27 0.44 -9.64 -0.62
C LEU A 27 1.82 -9.27 -0.04
N SER A 28 2.24 -8.02 -0.17
CA SER A 28 3.54 -7.59 0.36
C SER A 28 3.60 -7.65 1.89
N PHE A 29 2.51 -7.31 2.58
CA PHE A 29 2.41 -7.49 4.04
C PHE A 29 2.54 -8.96 4.45
N ILE A 30 1.81 -9.88 3.78
CA ILE A 30 1.91 -11.32 4.06
C ILE A 30 3.33 -11.83 3.81
N VAL A 31 3.94 -11.44 2.69
CA VAL A 31 5.32 -11.83 2.37
C VAL A 31 6.31 -11.29 3.41
N ALA A 32 6.17 -10.03 3.84
CA ALA A 32 7.00 -9.44 4.88
C ALA A 32 6.86 -10.19 6.21
N ARG A 33 5.63 -10.51 6.62
CA ARG A 33 5.37 -11.30 7.84
C ARG A 33 5.99 -12.68 7.78
N ILE A 34 5.79 -13.40 6.69
CA ILE A 34 6.39 -14.72 6.48
C ILE A 34 7.91 -14.61 6.55
N TRP A 35 8.50 -13.65 5.83
CA TRP A 35 9.94 -13.43 5.84
C TRP A 35 10.49 -13.17 7.25
N SER A 36 9.82 -12.30 8.01
CA SER A 36 10.18 -11.95 9.39
C SER A 36 10.12 -13.15 10.33
N ILE A 37 9.17 -14.07 10.14
CA ILE A 37 9.04 -15.31 10.92
C ILE A 37 10.20 -16.28 10.64
N TYR A 38 10.58 -16.47 9.37
CA TYR A 38 11.56 -17.50 8.97
C TYR A 38 13.01 -17.04 9.03
N TYR A 39 13.30 -15.80 8.64
CA TYR A 39 14.67 -15.29 8.47
C TYR A 39 15.10 -14.30 9.56
N GLY A 40 14.24 -14.05 10.54
CA GLY A 40 14.46 -13.07 11.59
C GLY A 40 14.20 -11.63 11.14
N HIS A 41 14.30 -10.72 12.10
CA HIS A 41 13.70 -9.40 11.97
C HIS A 41 14.53 -8.34 11.21
N SER A 42 15.81 -8.58 10.90
CA SER A 42 16.64 -7.56 10.24
C SER A 42 17.86 -8.09 9.49
N ILE A 43 18.22 -7.39 8.40
CA ILE A 43 19.51 -7.56 7.72
C ILE A 43 20.50 -6.60 8.37
N TYR A 44 21.60 -7.14 8.89
CA TYR A 44 22.69 -6.35 9.46
C TYR A 44 23.71 -6.01 8.38
N ILE A 45 23.87 -4.73 8.08
CA ILE A 45 24.94 -4.27 7.19
C ILE A 45 25.77 -3.23 7.96
N ARG A 46 27.03 -3.56 8.27
CA ARG A 46 28.02 -2.65 8.89
C ARG A 46 27.51 -1.98 10.19
N GLY A 47 26.77 -2.70 11.02
CA GLY A 47 26.21 -2.19 12.27
C GLY A 47 24.90 -1.41 12.14
N PHE A 48 24.38 -1.22 10.92
CA PHE A 48 23.05 -0.68 10.69
C PHE A 48 22.04 -1.80 10.48
N HIS A 49 20.91 -1.71 11.20
CA HIS A 49 19.77 -2.59 11.00
C HIS A 49 18.90 -2.06 9.86
N ILE A 50 19.11 -2.60 8.66
CA ILE A 50 18.27 -2.24 7.52
C ILE A 50 17.01 -3.10 7.58
N HIS A 51 15.95 -2.46 8.02
CA HIS A 51 14.60 -3.00 8.08
C HIS A 51 13.92 -2.87 6.72
N HIS A 52 12.95 -3.73 6.44
CA HIS A 52 12.23 -3.67 5.17
C HIS A 52 11.36 -2.42 5.04
N PHE A 53 11.21 -1.68 6.13
CA PHE A 53 10.77 -0.29 6.21
C PHE A 53 11.36 0.61 5.11
N TYR A 54 12.70 0.60 4.93
CA TYR A 54 13.37 1.50 3.98
C TYR A 54 13.04 1.14 2.54
N PHE A 55 12.87 -0.14 2.24
CA PHE A 55 12.38 -0.58 0.93
C PHE A 55 10.93 -0.15 0.71
N GLY A 56 10.08 -0.21 1.75
CA GLY A 56 8.71 0.32 1.71
C GLY A 56 8.67 1.81 1.37
N MET A 57 9.49 2.63 2.05
CA MET A 57 9.62 4.06 1.79
C MET A 57 10.13 4.35 0.36
N LEU A 58 11.12 3.59 -0.12
CA LEU A 58 11.64 3.74 -1.47
C LEU A 58 10.57 3.41 -2.52
N LEU A 59 9.87 2.29 -2.37
CA LEU A 59 8.78 1.87 -3.26
C LEU A 59 7.64 2.91 -3.28
N LEU A 60 7.24 3.42 -2.12
CA LEU A 60 6.25 4.51 -2.00
C LEU A 60 6.70 5.76 -2.75
N SER A 61 7.96 6.18 -2.56
CA SER A 61 8.50 7.39 -3.19
C SER A 61 8.57 7.24 -4.72
N VAL A 62 9.11 6.12 -5.20
CA VAL A 62 9.20 5.82 -6.64
C VAL A 62 7.80 5.68 -7.24
N GLY A 63 6.91 4.96 -6.57
CA GLY A 63 5.53 4.78 -7.01
C GLY A 63 4.75 6.10 -7.08
N GLY A 64 4.91 6.97 -6.10
CA GLY A 64 4.31 8.31 -6.09
C GLY A 64 4.83 9.20 -7.20
N ILE A 65 6.16 9.27 -7.38
CA ILE A 65 6.78 10.03 -8.48
C ILE A 65 6.33 9.49 -9.83
N LEU A 66 6.37 8.17 -10.02
CA LEU A 66 5.94 7.53 -11.25
C LEU A 66 4.46 7.82 -11.52
N GLY A 67 3.60 7.74 -10.50
CA GLY A 67 2.18 8.04 -10.61
C GLY A 67 1.90 9.48 -11.08
N ILE A 68 2.65 10.46 -10.58
CA ILE A 68 2.53 11.87 -11.00
C ILE A 68 2.98 12.08 -12.44
N LEU A 69 4.10 11.46 -12.83
CA LEU A 69 4.69 11.64 -14.16
C LEU A 69 3.98 10.81 -15.25
N SER A 70 3.17 9.84 -14.87
CA SER A 70 2.54 8.88 -15.79
C SER A 70 1.47 9.50 -16.67
N LYS A 71 1.58 9.27 -17.98
CA LYS A 71 0.54 9.62 -18.97
C LYS A 71 -0.17 8.41 -19.57
N THR A 72 0.37 7.20 -19.38
CA THR A 72 -0.18 5.96 -19.94
C THR A 72 -0.73 5.04 -18.84
N LYS A 73 -1.60 4.11 -19.23
CA LYS A 73 -2.26 3.19 -18.29
C LYS A 73 -1.26 2.21 -17.66
N GLU A 74 -0.23 1.84 -18.38
CA GLU A 74 0.79 0.87 -17.98
C GLU A 74 1.64 1.45 -16.83
N TYR A 75 2.12 2.69 -16.98
CA TYR A 75 2.91 3.34 -15.93
C TYR A 75 2.07 3.65 -14.68
N LEU A 76 0.78 3.98 -14.84
CA LEU A 76 -0.13 4.11 -13.71
C LEU A 76 -0.33 2.79 -12.96
N GLN A 77 -0.43 1.65 -13.68
CA GLN A 77 -0.52 0.33 -13.05
C GLN A 77 0.77 -0.03 -12.32
N ALA A 78 1.94 0.25 -12.92
CA ALA A 78 3.22 0.07 -12.26
C ALA A 78 3.34 0.93 -11.00
N ALA A 79 2.94 2.21 -11.07
CA ALA A 79 2.90 3.10 -9.92
C ALA A 79 1.99 2.55 -8.81
N SER A 80 0.79 2.09 -9.16
CA SER A 80 -0.14 1.45 -8.20
C SER A 80 0.44 0.20 -7.54
N LEU A 81 1.17 -0.63 -8.28
CA LEU A 81 1.85 -1.80 -7.75
C LEU A 81 2.94 -1.40 -6.73
N LEU A 82 3.77 -0.42 -7.09
CA LEU A 82 4.84 0.08 -6.20
C LEU A 82 4.27 0.73 -4.95
N ILE A 83 3.19 1.51 -5.08
CA ILE A 83 2.50 2.13 -3.95
C ILE A 83 1.95 1.06 -3.01
N GLY A 84 1.17 0.10 -3.52
CA GLY A 84 0.60 -0.95 -2.67
C GLY A 84 1.68 -1.78 -1.98
N ALA A 85 2.69 -2.24 -2.72
CA ALA A 85 3.83 -2.95 -2.16
C ALA A 85 4.56 -2.13 -1.07
N GLY A 86 4.77 -0.83 -1.33
CA GLY A 86 5.43 0.06 -0.39
C GLY A 86 4.65 0.28 0.90
N ILE A 87 3.31 0.43 0.81
CA ILE A 87 2.42 0.52 1.99
C ILE A 87 2.53 -0.77 2.81
N GLY A 88 2.55 -1.95 2.18
CA GLY A 88 2.55 -3.23 2.92
C GLY A 88 3.85 -3.46 3.68
N LEU A 89 4.99 -3.18 3.05
CA LEU A 89 6.30 -3.23 3.72
C LEU A 89 6.43 -2.17 4.82
N PHE A 90 5.91 -0.96 4.61
CA PHE A 90 5.91 0.09 5.62
C PHE A 90 5.05 -0.29 6.83
N ALA A 91 3.84 -0.78 6.59
CA ALA A 91 2.88 -1.11 7.63
C ALA A 91 3.33 -2.27 8.52
N ASP A 92 4.13 -3.18 7.98
CA ASP A 92 4.72 -4.27 8.76
C ASP A 92 5.62 -3.79 9.90
N GLU A 93 6.29 -2.65 9.71
CA GLU A 93 7.29 -2.12 10.63
C GLU A 93 6.71 -1.08 11.59
N ILE A 94 5.44 -0.67 11.41
CA ILE A 94 4.81 0.33 12.28
C ILE A 94 4.77 -0.15 13.74
N GLY A 95 4.49 -1.44 13.97
CA GLY A 95 4.50 -2.02 15.32
C GLY A 95 5.85 -1.87 16.01
N LEU A 96 6.94 -2.09 15.27
CA LEU A 96 8.30 -1.89 15.76
C LEU A 96 8.59 -0.42 16.05
N LEU A 97 8.25 0.47 15.10
CA LEU A 97 8.48 1.91 15.23
C LEU A 97 7.77 2.50 16.45
N LEU A 98 6.54 2.07 16.72
CA LEU A 98 5.80 2.51 17.90
C LEU A 98 6.41 1.95 19.18
N ASN A 99 6.77 0.68 19.23
CA ASN A 99 7.29 0.04 20.45
C ASN A 99 8.73 0.43 20.80
N CYS A 100 9.61 0.64 19.82
CA CYS A 100 11.03 0.97 20.05
C CYS A 100 11.26 2.39 20.62
N THR A 101 10.21 3.19 20.79
CA THR A 101 10.33 4.58 21.29
C THR A 101 10.08 4.72 22.80
N THR A 102 9.59 3.68 23.47
CA THR A 102 9.18 3.77 24.89
C THR A 102 10.32 3.44 25.86
N THR A 103 10.25 4.01 27.06
CA THR A 103 11.25 4.04 28.17
C THR A 103 11.94 2.71 28.52
N LYS A 104 11.41 1.55 28.13
CA LYS A 104 12.09 0.26 28.19
C LYS A 104 12.56 -0.08 26.78
N ARG A 105 13.88 -0.10 26.55
CA ARG A 105 14.53 -0.42 25.26
C ARG A 105 14.32 -1.89 24.81
N VAL A 106 13.10 -2.39 24.85
CA VAL A 106 12.71 -3.71 24.36
C VAL A 106 11.86 -3.48 23.13
N CYS A 107 12.48 -3.68 21.97
CA CYS A 107 11.80 -3.57 20.68
C CYS A 107 10.95 -4.83 20.46
N GLU A 108 9.66 -4.74 20.79
CA GLU A 108 8.70 -5.83 20.56
C GLU A 108 8.07 -5.71 19.16
N TYR A 109 8.35 -6.69 18.30
CA TYR A 109 7.81 -6.79 16.94
C TYR A 109 6.33 -7.21 16.89
N ALA A 110 5.85 -7.88 17.93
CA ALA A 110 4.48 -8.36 18.06
C ALA A 110 3.60 -7.30 18.73
N PHE A 111 3.38 -6.17 18.06
CA PHE A 111 2.44 -5.16 18.55
C PHE A 111 1.00 -5.54 18.18
N PRO A 112 0.09 -5.77 19.15
CA PRO A 112 -1.28 -6.19 18.87
C PRO A 112 -2.03 -5.24 17.93
N GLY A 113 -1.79 -3.93 18.04
CA GLY A 113 -2.42 -2.92 17.20
C GLY A 113 -1.94 -2.90 15.74
N THR A 114 -0.97 -3.75 15.36
CA THR A 114 -0.55 -3.86 13.95
C THR A 114 -1.72 -4.34 13.09
N TYR A 115 -2.49 -5.32 13.56
CA TYR A 115 -3.65 -5.83 12.81
C TYR A 115 -4.73 -4.76 12.65
N ASP A 116 -4.98 -3.94 13.67
CA ASP A 116 -5.93 -2.83 13.60
C ASP A 116 -5.53 -1.81 12.52
N ILE A 117 -4.24 -1.52 12.40
CA ILE A 117 -3.71 -0.62 11.37
C ILE A 117 -3.88 -1.21 9.98
N ILE A 118 -3.52 -2.49 9.78
CA ILE A 118 -3.67 -3.18 8.49
C ILE A 118 -5.14 -3.24 8.05
N ILE A 119 -6.04 -3.55 8.99
CA ILE A 119 -7.49 -3.57 8.72
C ILE A 119 -7.98 -2.17 8.38
N SER A 120 -7.54 -1.15 9.12
CA SER A 120 -7.92 0.25 8.85
C SER A 120 -7.48 0.72 7.46
N ILE A 121 -6.23 0.45 7.06
CA ILE A 121 -5.71 0.78 5.73
C ILE A 121 -6.50 0.03 4.65
N SER A 122 -6.75 -1.27 4.85
CA SER A 122 -7.55 -2.09 3.93
C SER A 122 -8.96 -1.52 3.75
N ALA A 123 -9.60 -1.15 4.86
CA ALA A 123 -10.94 -0.57 4.88
C ALA A 123 -10.99 0.76 4.13
N ILE A 124 -10.01 1.64 4.33
CA ILE A 124 -9.92 2.93 3.61
C ILE A 124 -9.79 2.72 2.09
N ILE A 125 -8.94 1.78 1.66
CA ILE A 125 -8.78 1.48 0.23
C ILE A 125 -10.06 0.85 -0.34
N LEU A 126 -10.71 -0.06 0.38
CA LEU A 126 -11.98 -0.65 -0.01
C LEU A 126 -13.10 0.39 -0.11
N ILE A 127 -13.21 1.28 0.87
CA ILE A 127 -14.16 2.40 0.86
C ILE A 127 -13.91 3.29 -0.36
N SER A 128 -12.65 3.54 -0.72
CA SER A 128 -12.29 4.31 -1.92
C SER A 128 -12.72 3.60 -3.22
N ILE A 129 -12.59 2.28 -3.30
CA ILE A 129 -13.08 1.47 -4.43
C ILE A 129 -14.61 1.52 -4.51
N VAL A 130 -15.30 1.45 -3.37
CA VAL A 130 -16.76 1.51 -3.31
C VAL A 130 -17.26 2.91 -3.65
N ALA A 131 -16.66 3.97 -3.11
CA ALA A 131 -17.00 5.35 -3.39
C ALA A 131 -16.86 5.70 -4.89
N THR A 132 -15.77 5.26 -5.52
CA THR A 132 -15.59 5.41 -6.98
C THR A 132 -16.61 4.60 -7.79
N SER A 133 -17.28 3.62 -7.19
CA SER A 133 -18.39 2.88 -7.79
C SER A 133 -19.72 3.61 -7.69
N PHE A 134 -20.03 4.22 -6.54
CA PHE A 134 -21.27 4.98 -6.32
C PHE A 134 -21.32 6.30 -7.09
N VAL A 135 -20.21 7.05 -7.10
CA VAL A 135 -20.09 8.27 -7.92
C VAL A 135 -20.38 7.98 -9.40
N GLY A 136 -20.13 6.74 -9.84
CA GLY A 136 -20.46 6.33 -11.18
C GLY A 136 -21.95 6.22 -11.49
N LYS A 137 -22.73 5.70 -10.54
CA LYS A 137 -24.15 5.41 -10.71
C LYS A 137 -25.02 6.67 -10.74
N ASN A 138 -24.69 7.69 -9.94
CA ASN A 138 -25.42 8.97 -9.92
C ASN A 138 -25.21 9.82 -11.19
N SER A 139 -24.13 9.60 -11.94
CA SER A 139 -23.89 10.32 -13.20
C SER A 139 -24.66 9.72 -14.38
N ASP A 140 -25.13 8.48 -14.27
CA ASP A 140 -25.85 7.77 -15.33
C ASP A 140 -27.38 7.94 -15.20
N SER A 141 -27.85 8.56 -14.11
CA SER A 141 -29.28 8.80 -13.80
C SER A 141 -29.75 10.25 -14.03
N ASN A 142 -28.86 11.13 -14.50
CA ASN A 142 -29.15 12.51 -14.91
C ASN A 142 -28.91 12.66 -16.41
#